data_AF-A0AAU3ZPJ8-F1
#
_entry.id   AF-A0AAU3ZPJ8-F1
#
_cell.length_a   1.000
_cell.length_b   1.000
_cell.length_c   1.000
_cell.angle_alpha   90.00
_cell.angle_beta   90.00
_cell.angle_gamma   90.00
#
_symmetry.space_group_name_H-M   'P 1'
#
loop_
_entity.id
_entity.type
_entity.pdbx_description
1 polymer ?
#
loop_
_entity_poly.entity_id
_entity_poly.type
_entity_poly.pdbx_seq_one_letter_code
_entity_poly.pdbx_strand_id
1 'polypeptide(L)'
;MDFLVRIDATRVYELPADDHNDLVERERDRGRELMADGVLRRLWTLPGKRANIGLWSAPDADTLVEALNSLPIRPYVDIDVTALATHPLSAEQAPRTTPVTGQP
;
A
#
# COMPACT_ATOMS: atom_id res chain seq x y z
N MET A 1 9.45 7.20 -4.26
CA MET A 1 10.10 5.91 -3.96
C MET A 1 9.03 4.86 -3.84
N ASP A 2 9.28 3.64 -4.29
CA ASP A 2 8.33 2.54 -4.16
C ASP A 2 8.76 1.59 -3.04
N PHE A 3 7.77 1.01 -2.37
CA PHE A 3 7.96 0.14 -1.23
C PHE A 3 7.05 -1.07 -1.36
N LEU A 4 7.60 -2.25 -1.10
CA LEU A 4 6.82 -3.45 -0.84
C LEU A 4 6.52 -3.51 0.65
N VAL A 5 5.25 -3.53 1.00
CA VAL A 5 4.81 -3.58 2.40
C VAL A 5 4.06 -4.87 2.61
N ARG A 6 4.51 -5.70 3.56
CA ARG A 6 3.76 -6.86 4.03
C ARG A 6 3.13 -6.53 5.37
N ILE A 7 1.83 -6.76 5.50
CA ILE A 7 1.08 -6.54 6.74
C ILE A 7 0.56 -7.90 7.22
N ASP A 8 1.02 -8.35 8.39
CA ASP A 8 0.43 -9.48 9.09
C ASP A 8 -0.69 -8.98 10.01
N ALA A 9 -1.91 -9.41 9.73
CA ALA A 9 -3.11 -9.00 10.44
C ALA A 9 -3.65 -10.10 11.36
N THR A 10 -2.83 -11.08 11.75
CA THR A 10 -3.29 -12.23 12.55
C THR A 10 -4.02 -11.79 13.82
N ARG A 11 -3.53 -10.75 14.50
CA ARG A 11 -4.11 -10.23 15.75
C ARG A 11 -5.41 -9.45 15.54
N VAL A 12 -5.66 -8.90 14.34
CA VAL A 12 -6.95 -8.28 14.01
C VAL A 12 -8.07 -9.33 14.09
N TYR A 13 -7.82 -10.54 13.60
CA TYR A 13 -8.79 -11.64 13.64
C TYR A 13 -8.96 -12.28 15.03
N GLU A 14 -8.23 -11.81 16.05
CA GLU A 14 -8.39 -12.24 17.45
C GLU A 14 -9.30 -11.30 18.25
N LEU A 15 -9.68 -10.16 17.66
CA LEU A 15 -10.59 -9.19 18.29
C LEU A 15 -12.03 -9.73 18.38
N PRO A 16 -12.82 -9.25 19.36
CA PRO A 16 -14.26 -9.49 19.39
C PRO A 16 -14.94 -9.09 18.07
N ALA A 17 -16.00 -9.78 17.68
CA ALA A 17 -16.62 -9.63 16.36
C ALA A 17 -17.09 -8.20 16.06
N ASP A 18 -17.67 -7.50 17.04
CA ASP A 18 -18.12 -6.12 16.89
C ASP A 18 -16.94 -5.16 16.68
N ASP A 19 -15.89 -5.27 17.49
CA ASP A 19 -14.66 -4.47 17.36
C ASP A 19 -13.94 -4.74 16.05
N HIS A 20 -13.90 -6.00 15.61
CA HIS A 20 -13.30 -6.40 14.35
C HIS A 20 -14.03 -5.76 13.15
N ASN A 21 -15.36 -5.76 13.14
CA ASN A 21 -16.13 -5.27 12.00
C ASN A 21 -16.02 -3.75 11.84
N ASP A 22 -16.13 -2.99 12.93
CA ASP A 22 -15.92 -1.52 12.90
C ASP A 22 -14.50 -1.19 12.42
N LEU A 23 -13.50 -1.88 12.98
CA LEU A 23 -12.10 -1.67 12.63
C LEU A 23 -11.83 -1.94 11.15
N VAL A 24 -12.34 -3.06 10.61
CA VAL A 24 -12.17 -3.43 9.20
C VAL A 24 -12.88 -2.46 8.27
N GLU A 25 -14.05 -1.94 8.64
CA GLU A 25 -14.76 -0.95 7.83
C GLU A 25 -13.94 0.34 7.69
N ARG A 26 -13.48 0.88 8.82
CA ARG A 26 -12.65 2.09 8.87
C ARG A 26 -11.33 1.91 8.15
N GLU A 27 -10.71 0.74 8.29
CA GLU A 27 -9.49 0.38 7.55
C GLU A 27 -9.73 0.40 6.04
N ARG A 28 -10.86 -0.17 5.60
CA ARG A 28 -11.22 -0.23 4.20
C ARG A 28 -11.41 1.17 3.62
N ASP A 29 -12.01 2.09 4.37
CA ASP A 29 -12.19 3.48 3.94
C ASP A 29 -10.86 4.22 3.89
N ARG A 30 -10.01 4.10 4.92
CA ARG A 30 -8.67 4.71 4.90
C ARG A 30 -7.81 4.14 3.76
N GLY A 31 -7.89 2.85 3.50
CA GLY A 31 -7.21 2.22 2.37
C GLY A 31 -7.67 2.75 1.01
N ARG A 32 -8.95 3.09 0.85
CA ARG A 32 -9.46 3.73 -0.38
C ARG A 32 -8.93 5.14 -0.57
N GLU A 33 -8.87 5.94 0.50
CA GLU A 33 -8.27 7.28 0.46
C GLU A 33 -6.81 7.20 0.01
N LEU A 34 -6.03 6.30 0.61
CA LEU A 34 -4.62 6.09 0.25
C LEU A 34 -4.45 5.61 -1.20
N MET A 35 -5.40 4.82 -1.71
CA MET A 35 -5.44 4.45 -3.13
C MET A 35 -5.75 5.65 -4.04
N ALA A 36 -6.69 6.50 -3.64
CA ALA A 36 -7.04 7.71 -4.39
C ALA A 36 -5.89 8.72 -4.43
N ASP A 37 -5.16 8.86 -3.32
CA ASP A 37 -3.96 9.70 -3.20
C ASP A 37 -2.75 9.12 -3.94
N GLY A 38 -2.86 7.89 -4.44
CA GLY A 38 -1.78 7.19 -5.13
C GLY A 38 -0.65 6.74 -4.22
N VAL A 39 -0.82 6.83 -2.90
CA VAL A 39 0.14 6.35 -1.89
C VAL A 39 0.10 4.83 -1.81
N LEU A 40 -1.10 4.23 -1.78
CA LEU A 40 -1.30 2.79 -1.97
C LEU A 40 -1.57 2.52 -3.45
N ARG A 41 -0.61 1.93 -4.16
CA ARG A 41 -0.73 1.70 -5.62
C ARG A 41 -1.52 0.43 -5.93
N ARG A 42 -1.25 -0.64 -5.18
CA ARG A 42 -1.87 -1.97 -5.36
C ARG A 42 -1.84 -2.72 -4.04
N LEU A 43 -2.83 -3.58 -3.81
CA LEU A 43 -2.93 -4.43 -2.64
C LEU A 43 -3.36 -5.84 -3.04
N TRP A 44 -2.73 -6.85 -2.44
CA TRP A 44 -3.02 -8.26 -2.65
C TRP A 44 -3.22 -8.96 -1.30
N THR A 45 -4.24 -9.81 -1.22
CA THR A 45 -4.43 -10.72 -0.08
C THR A 45 -3.64 -12.00 -0.32
N LEU A 46 -2.95 -12.52 0.70
CA LEU A 46 -2.23 -13.79 0.60
C LEU A 46 -3.15 -14.95 0.98
N PRO A 47 -3.53 -15.84 0.03
CA PRO A 47 -4.39 -16.98 0.35
C PRO A 47 -3.76 -17.90 1.39
N GLY A 48 -4.56 -18.37 2.34
CA GLY A 48 -4.08 -19.24 3.44
C GLY A 48 -3.29 -18.52 4.53
N LYS A 49 -3.10 -17.20 4.43
CA LYS A 49 -2.46 -16.38 5.47
C LYS A 49 -3.41 -15.26 5.89
N ARG A 50 -3.32 -14.83 7.14
CA ARG A 50 -3.99 -13.61 7.64
C ARG A 50 -3.13 -12.37 7.34
N ALA A 51 -2.63 -12.27 6.12
CA ALA A 51 -1.67 -11.25 5.73
C ALA A 51 -1.95 -10.72 4.32
N ASN A 52 -1.50 -9.50 4.06
CA ASN A 52 -1.57 -8.86 2.76
C ASN A 52 -0.19 -8.29 2.36
N ILE A 53 -0.04 -8.05 1.06
CA ILE A 53 1.12 -7.37 0.48
C ILE A 53 0.60 -6.20 -0.34
N GLY A 54 1.17 -5.02 -0.13
CA GLY A 54 0.87 -3.81 -0.87
C GLY A 54 2.11 -3.26 -1.58
N LEU A 55 1.89 -2.65 -2.74
CA LEU A 55 2.84 -1.76 -3.38
C LEU A 55 2.47 -0.32 -2.98
N TRP A 56 3.38 0.35 -2.30
CA TRP A 56 3.21 1.70 -1.80
C TRP A 56 4.19 2.64 -2.48
N SER A 57 3.80 3.90 -2.66
CA SER A 57 4.66 4.95 -3.21
C SER A 57 4.60 6.18 -2.33
N ALA A 58 5.77 6.68 -1.93
CA ALA A 58 5.89 7.89 -1.11
C ALA A 58 7.17 8.66 -1.49
N PRO A 59 7.26 9.98 -1.19
CA PRO A 59 8.47 10.76 -1.45
C PRO A 59 9.69 10.19 -0.72
N ASP A 60 9.51 9.74 0.52
CA ASP A 60 10.54 9.23 1.43
C ASP A 60 9.95 8.20 2.41
N ALA A 61 10.83 7.61 3.24
CA ALA A 61 10.45 6.58 4.21
C ALA A 61 9.60 7.13 5.36
N ASP A 62 9.85 8.37 5.82
CA ASP A 62 9.09 8.99 6.89
C ASP A 62 7.63 9.19 6.48
N THR A 63 7.38 9.70 5.28
CA THR A 63 6.03 9.86 4.72
C THR A 63 5.29 8.53 4.61
N LEU A 64 6.00 7.45 4.23
CA LEU A 64 5.41 6.10 4.24
C LEU A 64 5.03 5.66 5.65
N VAL A 65 5.92 5.85 6.62
CA VAL A 65 5.67 5.47 8.01
C VAL A 65 4.47 6.24 8.58
N GLU A 66 4.33 7.53 8.27
CA GLU A 66 3.14 8.31 8.63
C GLU A 66 1.86 7.75 8.00
N ALA A 67 1.90 7.41 6.71
CA ALA A 67 0.76 6.79 6.02
C ALA A 67 0.37 5.45 6.67
N LEU A 68 1.35 4.59 6.98
CA LEU A 68 1.12 3.31 7.65
C LEU A 68 0.61 3.49 9.09
N ASN A 69 1.10 4.50 9.81
CA ASN A 69 0.63 4.83 11.15
C ASN A 69 -0.79 5.41 11.16
N SER A 70 -1.26 5.95 10.03
CA SER A 70 -2.63 6.45 9.87
C SER A 70 -3.68 5.34 9.71
N LEU A 71 -3.26 4.09 9.49
CA LEU A 71 -4.17 2.96 9.35
C LEU A 71 -4.81 2.60 10.69
N PRO A 72 -6.16 2.51 10.77
CA PRO A 72 -6.86 2.03 11.96
C PRO A 72 -6.32 0.71 12.52
N ILE A 73 -5.91 -0.24 11.65
CA ILE A 73 -5.38 -1.54 12.10
C ILE A 73 -3.98 -1.47 12.71
N ARG A 74 -3.27 -0.33 12.61
CA ARG A 74 -1.86 -0.18 13.00
C ARG A 74 -1.49 -0.80 14.36
N PRO A 75 -2.31 -0.69 15.43
CA PRO A 75 -1.97 -1.27 16.74
C PRO A 75 -1.99 -2.82 16.78
N TYR A 76 -2.62 -3.45 15.79
CA TYR A 76 -2.94 -4.87 15.75
C TYR A 76 -2.19 -5.63 14.64
N VAL A 77 -1.25 -4.98 13.96
CA VAL A 77 -0.54 -5.57 12.84
C VAL A 77 0.96 -5.45 12.97
N ASP A 78 1.65 -6.45 12.41
CA ASP A 78 3.09 -6.41 12.19
C ASP A 78 3.35 -6.04 10.73
N ILE A 79 4.18 -5.01 10.52
CA ILE A 79 4.45 -4.45 9.20
C ILE A 79 5.93 -4.63 8.88
N ASP A 80 6.20 -5.20 7.71
CA ASP A 80 7.52 -5.37 7.13
C ASP A 80 7.61 -4.53 5.86
N VAL A 81 8.57 -3.60 5.82
CA VAL A 81 8.74 -2.63 4.72
C VAL A 81 10.04 -2.90 4.00
N THR A 82 9.96 -3.10 2.69
CA THR A 82 11.13 -3.24 1.80
C THR A 82 11.15 -2.11 0.77
N ALA A 83 12.18 -1.28 0.79
CA ALA A 83 12.40 -0.27 -0.24
C ALA A 83 12.72 -0.93 -1.59
N LEU A 84 12.09 -0.46 -2.66
CA LEU A 84 12.27 -0.99 -4.01
C LEU A 84 13.06 0.00 -4.86
N ALA A 85 14.08 -0.50 -5.55
CA ALA A 85 14.76 0.22 -6.60
C ALA A 85 14.10 -0.09 -7.95
N THR A 86 13.97 0.92 -8.82
CA THR A 86 13.48 0.72 -10.18
C THR A 86 14.50 -0.09 -10.97
N HIS A 87 14.09 -1.26 -11.46
CA HIS A 87 14.91 -2.08 -12.33
C HIS A 87 15.04 -1.41 -13.72
N PRO A 88 16.23 -1.36 -14.36
CA PRO A 88 16.43 -0.69 -15.66
C PRO A 88 15.46 -1.16 -16.75
N LEU A 89 15.21 -2.47 -16.85
CA LEU A 89 14.21 -3.01 -17.80
C LEU A 89 12.79 -2.44 -17.60
N SER A 90 12.40 -2.11 -16.37
CA SER A 90 11.09 -1.49 -16.11
C SER A 90 11.10 0.00 -16.45
N ALA A 91 12.23 0.69 -16.30
CA ALA A 91 12.36 2.09 -16.68
C ALA A 91 12.24 2.29 -18.19
N GLU A 92 12.77 1.35 -18.99
CA GLU A 92 12.66 1.35 -20.46
C GLU A 92 11.21 1.16 -20.96
N GLN A 93 10.34 0.56 -20.14
CA GLN A 93 8.94 0.32 -20.46
C GLN A 93 8.02 1.48 -20.05
N ALA A 94 8.53 2.49 -19.35
CA ALA A 94 7.74 3.69 -19.07
C ALA A 94 7.23 4.28 -20.39
N PRO A 95 5.97 4.73 -20.47
CA PRO A 95 5.39 5.19 -21.72
C PRO A 95 6.32 6.25 -22.31
N ARG A 96 6.91 5.94 -23.47
CA ARG A 96 7.60 6.94 -24.27
C ARG A 96 6.54 7.98 -24.59
N THR A 97 6.59 9.13 -23.92
CA THR A 97 5.89 10.31 -24.36
C THR A 97 6.46 10.61 -25.73
N THR A 98 5.84 10.10 -26.79
CA THR A 98 6.12 10.54 -28.14
C THR A 98 5.84 12.04 -28.11
N PRO A 99 6.85 12.90 -28.39
CA PRO A 99 6.53 14.28 -28.62
C PRO A 99 5.58 14.28 -29.81
N VAL A 100 4.39 14.84 -29.64
CA VAL A 100 3.58 15.24 -30.79
C VAL A 100 4.34 16.39 -31.46
N THR A 101 5.33 16.03 -32.26
CA THR A 101 5.93 16.95 -33.23
C THR A 101 4.83 17.33 -34.20
N GLY A 102 4.72 18.63 -34.49
CA GLY A 102 3.59 19.27 -35.17
C GLY A 102 3.18 18.61 -36.49
N GLN A 103 2.06 19.01 -37.06
CA GLN A 103 1.91 20.25 -37.86
C GLN A 103 0.84 19.91 -38.93
N PRO A 104 0.24 20.83 -39.72
CA PRO A 104 0.24 22.30 -39.75
C PRO A 104 -1.05 22.96 -39.25
#